data_AF-A0A0F9RPZ0-F1
#
_entry.id   AF-A0A0F9RPZ0-F1
#
_cell.length_a   1.000
_cell.length_b   1.000
_cell.length_c   1.000
_cell.angle_alpha   90.00
_cell.angle_beta   90.00
_cell.angle_gamma   90.00
#
_symmetry.space_group_name_H-M   'P 1'
#
loop_
_entity.id
_entity.type
_entity.pdbx_description
1 polymer ?
#
loop_
_entity_poly.entity_id
_entity_poly.type
_entity_poly.pdbx_seq_one_letter_code
_entity_poly.pdbx_strand_id
1 'polypeptide(L)'
;MRAKAELAKVTRHITDSDLVLIKLLGLPDKVLSTALKLDNGASIRMKISRLAVKLGVENRTAILIRALQLGLVTPSQLVYRDFDVGANIEKNTS
;
A
#
# COMPACT_ATOMS: atom_id res chain seq x y z
N MET A 1 -6.67 -26.84 -7.70
CA MET A 1 -7.83 -25.93 -7.84
C MET A 1 -8.25 -25.18 -6.56
N ARG A 2 -7.57 -25.29 -5.39
CA ARG A 2 -7.96 -24.57 -4.15
C ARG A 2 -7.59 -23.07 -4.12
N ALA A 3 -6.45 -22.68 -4.70
CA ALA A 3 -5.97 -21.29 -4.68
C ALA A 3 -6.92 -20.28 -5.36
N LYS A 4 -7.65 -20.69 -6.42
CA LYS A 4 -8.57 -19.80 -7.14
C LYS A 4 -9.83 -19.44 -6.34
N ALA A 5 -10.32 -20.36 -5.51
CA ALA A 5 -11.50 -20.14 -4.67
C ALA A 5 -11.19 -19.23 -3.46
N GLU A 6 -9.98 -19.38 -2.91
CA GLU A 6 -9.48 -18.51 -1.84
C GLU A 6 -9.23 -17.09 -2.37
N LEU A 7 -8.64 -16.97 -3.56
CA LEU A 7 -8.47 -15.70 -4.27
C LEU A 7 -9.81 -14.97 -4.44
N ALA A 8 -10.84 -15.65 -4.97
CA ALA A 8 -12.15 -15.05 -5.20
C ALA A 8 -12.88 -14.62 -3.91
N LYS A 9 -12.59 -15.25 -2.76
CA LYS A 9 -13.11 -14.82 -1.46
C LYS A 9 -12.42 -13.58 -0.95
N VAL A 10 -11.08 -13.53 -1.05
CA VAL A 10 -10.28 -12.40 -0.56
C VAL A 10 -10.52 -11.16 -1.42
N THR A 11 -10.52 -11.30 -2.76
CA THR A 11 -10.67 -10.17 -3.69
C THR A 11 -12.01 -9.45 -3.59
N ARG A 12 -13.08 -10.12 -3.16
CA ARG A 12 -14.42 -9.50 -2.98
C ARG A 12 -14.45 -8.33 -2.00
N HIS A 13 -13.50 -8.26 -1.08
CA HIS A 13 -13.46 -7.24 -0.03
C HIS A 13 -12.33 -6.21 -0.23
N ILE A 14 -11.51 -6.38 -1.27
CA ILE A 14 -10.43 -5.47 -1.63
C ILE A 14 -11.00 -4.36 -2.52
N THR A 15 -10.83 -3.11 -2.11
CA THR A 15 -11.27 -1.93 -2.87
C THR A 15 -10.13 -1.37 -3.72
N ASP A 16 -10.44 -0.50 -4.69
CA ASP A 16 -9.41 0.21 -5.46
C ASP A 16 -8.46 1.02 -4.57
N SER A 17 -9.01 1.61 -3.50
CA SER A 17 -8.21 2.31 -2.49
C SER A 17 -7.27 1.39 -1.72
N ASP A 18 -7.65 0.13 -1.48
CA ASP A 18 -6.75 -0.86 -0.90
C ASP A 18 -5.62 -1.22 -1.88
N LEU A 19 -5.92 -1.38 -3.18
CA LEU A 19 -4.92 -1.64 -4.21
C LEU A 19 -3.91 -0.49 -4.34
N VAL A 20 -4.38 0.76 -4.27
CA VAL A 20 -3.52 1.94 -4.22
C VAL A 20 -2.64 1.90 -2.98
N LEU A 21 -3.21 1.61 -1.81
CA LEU A 21 -2.44 1.50 -0.58
C LEU A 21 -1.36 0.41 -0.68
N ILE A 22 -1.68 -0.79 -1.17
CA ILE A 22 -0.73 -1.90 -1.35
C ILE A 22 0.48 -1.47 -2.18
N LYS A 23 0.25 -0.77 -3.30
CA LYS A 23 1.34 -0.29 -4.18
C LYS A 23 2.30 0.66 -3.46
N LEU A 24 1.80 1.41 -2.48
CA LEU A 24 2.57 2.40 -1.73
C LEU A 24 3.12 1.85 -0.40
N LEU A 25 2.78 0.63 0.00
CA LEU A 25 3.23 0.05 1.27
C LEU A 25 4.75 -0.17 1.36
N GLY A 26 5.51 -0.02 0.28
CA GLY A 26 6.98 0.05 0.35
C GLY A 26 7.52 1.34 0.96
N LEU A 27 6.72 2.40 1.05
CA LEU A 27 7.18 3.76 1.37
C LEU A 27 7.11 4.09 2.87
N PRO A 28 7.98 4.95 3.42
CA PRO A 28 7.85 5.40 4.80
C PRO A 28 6.47 6.03 5.09
N ASP A 29 5.96 5.88 6.32
CA ASP A 29 4.63 6.36 6.71
C ASP A 29 4.43 7.86 6.41
N LYS A 30 5.48 8.68 6.56
CA LYS A 30 5.46 10.10 6.23
C LYS A 30 5.16 10.35 4.74
N VAL A 31 5.77 9.56 3.85
CA VAL A 31 5.56 9.66 2.40
C VAL A 31 4.16 9.17 2.04
N LEU A 32 3.69 8.09 2.68
CA LEU A 32 2.33 7.59 2.54
C LEU A 32 1.28 8.64 2.93
N SER A 33 1.47 9.38 4.02
CA SER A 33 0.51 10.44 4.43
C SER A 33 0.40 11.53 3.39
N THR A 34 1.53 11.95 2.83
CA THR A 34 1.56 12.96 1.79
C THR A 34 0.92 12.43 0.50
N ALA A 35 1.29 11.24 0.05
CA ALA A 35 0.77 10.63 -1.17
C ALA A 35 -0.75 10.39 -1.12
N LEU A 36 -1.27 10.02 0.06
CA LEU A 36 -2.69 9.74 0.26
C LEU A 36 -3.50 10.94 0.78
N LYS A 37 -2.87 12.11 0.92
CA LYS A 37 -3.47 13.33 1.51
C LYS A 37 -4.18 13.04 2.84
N LEU A 38 -3.50 12.34 3.74
CA LEU A 38 -4.01 11.99 5.06
C LEU A 38 -3.39 12.89 6.12
N ASP A 39 -4.23 13.39 7.02
CA ASP A 39 -3.87 14.43 7.99
C ASP A 39 -2.88 13.95 9.07
N ASN A 40 -2.76 12.64 9.29
CA ASN A 40 -1.82 12.07 10.26
C ASN A 40 -1.44 10.61 9.99
N GLY A 41 -0.34 10.17 10.61
CA GLY A 41 0.16 8.79 10.52
C GLY A 41 -0.72 7.75 11.23
N ALA A 42 -1.60 8.15 12.15
CA ALA A 42 -2.52 7.22 12.82
C ALA A 42 -3.57 6.68 11.82
N SER A 43 -4.07 7.53 10.92
CA SER A 43 -4.99 7.13 9.84
C SER A 43 -4.37 6.10 8.90
N ILE A 44 -3.06 6.19 8.62
CA ILE A 44 -2.33 5.21 7.81
C ILE A 44 -2.26 3.88 8.53
N ARG A 45 -1.80 3.89 9.79
CA ARG A 45 -1.70 2.65 10.60
C ARG A 45 -3.03 1.94 10.67
N MET A 46 -4.13 2.66 10.89
CA MET A 46 -5.48 2.09 10.87
C MET A 46 -5.85 1.46 9.53
N LYS A 47 -5.55 2.12 8.40
CA LYS A 47 -5.79 1.57 7.06
C LYS A 47 -4.95 0.32 6.81
N ILE A 48 -3.68 0.31 7.21
CA ILE A 48 -2.79 -0.85 7.12
C ILE A 48 -3.35 -2.01 7.96
N SER A 49 -3.79 -1.76 9.21
CA SER A 49 -4.38 -2.80 10.06
C SER A 49 -5.66 -3.39 9.46
N ARG A 50 -6.55 -2.55 8.90
CA ARG A 50 -7.75 -3.03 8.20
C ARG A 50 -7.39 -3.90 6.99
N LEU A 51 -6.40 -3.48 6.22
CA LEU A 51 -5.91 -4.24 5.07
C LEU A 51 -5.27 -5.58 5.48
N ALA A 52 -4.55 -5.59 6.61
CA ALA A 52 -3.99 -6.81 7.20
C ALA A 52 -5.10 -7.83 7.53
N VAL A 53 -6.18 -7.37 8.16
CA VAL A 53 -7.36 -8.21 8.47
C VAL A 53 -8.01 -8.74 7.19
N LYS A 54 -8.20 -7.90 6.17
CA LYS A 54 -8.79 -8.33 4.88
C LYS A 54 -7.97 -9.42 4.18
N LEU A 55 -6.65 -9.35 4.30
CA LEU A 55 -5.73 -10.30 3.68
C LEU A 55 -5.37 -11.49 4.58
N GLY A 56 -5.83 -11.50 5.84
CA GLY A 56 -5.54 -12.54 6.82
C GLY A 56 -4.07 -12.61 7.22
N VAL A 57 -3.42 -11.46 7.39
CA VAL A 57 -1.98 -11.35 7.68
C VAL A 57 -1.73 -10.43 8.88
N GLU A 58 -0.54 -10.54 9.46
CA GLU A 58 -0.22 -9.93 10.76
C GLU A 58 0.53 -8.61 10.66
N ASN A 59 1.26 -8.38 9.57
CA ASN A 59 2.12 -7.23 9.44
C ASN A 59 2.21 -6.71 8.00
N ARG A 60 2.80 -5.51 7.89
CA ARG A 60 2.95 -4.77 6.64
C ARG A 60 3.69 -5.54 5.54
N THR A 61 4.75 -6.26 5.90
CA THR A 61 5.53 -7.06 4.95
C THR A 61 4.71 -8.25 4.45
N ALA A 62 3.98 -8.91 5.34
CA ALA A 62 3.09 -10.01 5.00
C ALA A 62 1.94 -9.56 4.08
N ILE A 63 1.45 -8.31 4.20
CA ILE A 63 0.49 -7.72 3.25
C ILE A 63 1.08 -7.72 1.83
N LEU A 64 2.29 -7.20 1.66
CA LEU A 64 2.95 -7.12 0.35
C LEU A 64 3.16 -8.51 -0.26
N ILE A 65 3.68 -9.45 0.54
CA ILE A 65 3.90 -10.84 0.09
C ILE A 65 2.58 -11.49 -0.33
N ARG A 66 1.54 -11.37 0.49
CA ARG A 66 0.23 -11.95 0.21
C ARG A 66 -0.42 -11.31 -1.02
N ALA A 67 -0.29 -10.00 -1.18
CA ALA A 67 -0.81 -9.29 -2.36
C ALA A 67 -0.12 -9.73 -3.67
N LEU A 68 1.19 -9.99 -3.63
CA LEU A 68 1.93 -10.57 -4.76
C LEU A 68 1.50 -12.00 -5.06
N GLN A 69 1.36 -12.85 -4.03
CA GLN A 69 0.90 -14.24 -4.18
C GLN A 69 -0.51 -14.33 -4.78
N LEU A 70 -1.38 -13.38 -4.44
CA LEU A 70 -2.74 -13.29 -4.95
C LEU A 70 -2.82 -12.56 -6.31
N GLY A 71 -1.72 -12.00 -6.82
CA GLY A 71 -1.72 -11.24 -8.07
C GLY A 71 -2.52 -9.93 -8.02
N LEU A 72 -2.73 -9.37 -6.83
CA LEU A 72 -3.38 -8.05 -6.66
C LEU A 72 -2.49 -6.92 -7.17
N VAL A 73 -1.18 -7.12 -7.07
CA VAL A 73 -0.13 -6.23 -7.58
C VAL A 73 0.96 -7.06 -8.21
N THR A 74 1.74 -6.43 -9.08
CA THR A 74 2.93 -7.03 -9.70
C THR A 74 4.20 -6.42 -9.10
N PRO A 75 5.35 -7.13 -9.14
CA PRO A 75 6.61 -6.58 -8.64
C PRO A 75 6.97 -5.22 -9.27
N SER A 76 6.71 -5.03 -10.56
CA SER A 76 6.98 -3.76 -11.26
C SER A 76 6.16 -2.58 -10.74
N GLN A 77 4.99 -2.84 -10.15
CA GLN A 77 4.16 -1.81 -9.50
C GLN A 77 4.63 -1.47 -8.09
N LEU A 78 5.52 -2.29 -7.50
CA LEU A 78 6.18 -2.02 -6.22
C LEU A 78 7.53 -1.35 -6.40
N VAL A 79 8.10 -1.38 -7.61
CA VAL A 79 9.34 -0.67 -7.93
C VAL A 79 9.06 0.83 -7.88
N TYR A 80 9.57 1.46 -6.83
CA TYR A 80 9.62 2.90 -6.75
C TYR A 80 10.69 3.39 -7.73
N ARG A 81 10.26 3.98 -8.84
CA ARG A 81 11.10 4.91 -9.58
C ARG A 81 11.04 6.21 -8.80
N ASP A 82 12.19 6.80 -8.52
CA ASP A 82 12.32 8.08 -7.83
C ASP A 82 11.24 9.04 -8.32
N PHE A 83 10.14 9.15 -7.58
CA PHE A 83 9.28 10.30 -7.78
C PHE A 83 10.13 11.45 -7.31
N ASP A 84 10.23 12.49 -8.13
CA ASP A 84 10.81 13.78 -7.78
C ASP A 84 10.30 14.26 -6.41
N VAL A 85 10.97 13.84 -5.34
CA VAL A 85 10.92 14.50 -4.03
C VAL A 85 11.68 15.85 -4.12
N GLY A 86 12.07 16.27 -5.33
CA GLY A 86 12.67 17.57 -5.65
C GLY A 86 11.68 18.73 -5.76
N ALA A 87 10.35 18.52 -5.69
CA ALA A 87 9.38 19.59 -5.89
C ALA A 87 8.93 20.33 -4.62
N ASN A 88 9.51 20.08 -3.45
CA ASN A 88 9.16 20.76 -2.18
C ASN A 88 10.35 21.29 -1.38
N ILE A 89 11.51 21.45 -2.02
CA ILE A 89 12.50 22.40 -1.51
C ILE A 89 12.10 23.75 -2.10
N GLU A 90 11.21 24.46 -1.40
CA GLU A 90 11.15 25.91 -1.56
C GLU A 90 12.58 26.41 -1.55
N LYS A 91 13.00 26.98 -2.68
CA LYS A 91 14.26 27.68 -2.79
C LYS A 91 14.24 28.74 -1.69
N ASN A 92 15.04 28.51 -0.67
CA ASN A 92 15.54 29.56 0.20
C ASN A 92 16.43 30.45 -0.68
N THR A 93 15.79 31.27 -1.53
CA THR A 93 16.45 32.41 -2.16
C THR A 93 16.33 33.57 -1.20
N SER A 94 17.51 34.03 -0.82
CA SER A 94 17.85 35.14 0.08
C SER A 94 17.13 36.44 -0.23
#